data_AF-A0A0L0MHT4-F1
#
_entry.id   AF-A0A0L0MHT4-F1
#
_cell.length_a   1.000
_cell.length_b   1.000
_cell.length_c   1.000
_cell.angle_alpha   90.00
_cell.angle_beta   90.00
_cell.angle_gamma   90.00
#
_symmetry.space_group_name_H-M   'P 1'
#
loop_
_entity.id
_entity.type
_entity.pdbx_description
1 polymer ?
#
loop_
_entity_poly.entity_id
_entity_poly.type
_entity_poly.pdbx_seq_one_letter_code
_entity_poly.pdbx_strand_id
1 'polypeptide(L)'
;MLHPTRRSFVAAVALSLSLASIAAHADDCFEQAGAYQGVNPLVLRAVAWRESKGDAAAINHNANGSIDIGQLQINSIHFSDLKREGIPHRALMDPCVNVFVAAWLMKQKMVKYGNTWRAIGAYHSESPKQRDAYARSIQQILVSWGEPRPAM
;
A
#
# COMPACT_ATOMS: atom_id res chain seq x y z
N MET A 1 -52.74 60.23 -26.11
CA MET A 1 -51.36 59.85 -26.48
C MET A 1 -50.80 58.95 -25.38
N LEU A 2 -50.21 57.82 -25.79
CA LEU A 2 -49.44 56.81 -25.04
C LEU A 2 -50.14 56.02 -23.92
N HIS A 3 -50.36 54.72 -24.17
CA HIS A 3 -50.29 53.66 -23.15
C HIS A 3 -49.20 52.68 -23.58
N PRO A 4 -48.24 52.31 -22.71
CA PRO A 4 -47.09 51.49 -23.07
C PRO A 4 -47.42 50.00 -23.01
N THR A 5 -47.02 49.27 -24.05
CA THR A 5 -47.06 47.80 -24.10
C THR A 5 -45.99 47.22 -23.17
N ARG A 6 -46.41 46.49 -22.12
CA ARG A 6 -45.51 45.68 -21.29
C ARG A 6 -45.02 44.48 -22.09
N ARG A 7 -43.72 44.44 -22.40
CA ARG A 7 -43.05 43.23 -22.90
C ARG A 7 -42.67 42.36 -21.70
N SER A 8 -43.37 41.25 -21.52
CA SER A 8 -43.00 40.24 -20.53
C SER A 8 -41.80 39.44 -21.06
N PHE A 9 -40.63 39.63 -20.44
CA PHE A 9 -39.48 38.75 -20.65
C PHE A 9 -39.69 37.49 -19.81
N VAL A 10 -39.98 36.35 -20.46
CA VAL A 10 -39.94 35.04 -19.79
C VAL A 10 -38.47 34.64 -19.71
N ALA A 11 -37.90 34.69 -18.51
CA ALA A 11 -36.56 34.18 -18.25
C ALA A 11 -36.59 32.65 -18.33
N ALA A 12 -35.90 32.09 -19.33
CA ALA A 12 -35.69 30.64 -19.41
C ALA A 12 -34.70 30.23 -18.31
N VAL A 13 -35.18 29.54 -17.29
CA VAL A 13 -34.34 28.91 -16.27
C VAL A 13 -33.76 27.64 -16.88
N ALA A 14 -32.50 27.70 -17.33
CA ALA A 14 -31.75 26.53 -17.73
C ALA A 14 -31.34 25.74 -16.48
N LEU A 15 -31.97 24.59 -16.27
CA LEU A 15 -31.62 23.66 -15.19
C LEU A 15 -30.36 22.90 -15.60
N SER A 16 -29.19 23.37 -15.15
CA SER A 16 -27.92 22.69 -15.35
C SER A 16 -27.85 21.44 -14.48
N LEU A 17 -28.02 20.25 -15.09
CA LEU A 17 -27.67 18.98 -14.46
C LEU A 17 -26.15 18.92 -14.28
N SER A 18 -25.68 19.15 -13.06
CA SER A 18 -24.29 18.89 -12.67
C SER A 18 -24.05 17.37 -12.66
N LEU A 19 -23.37 16.88 -13.69
CA LEU A 19 -22.73 15.55 -13.67
C LEU A 19 -21.69 15.58 -12.55
N ALA A 20 -22.02 15.01 -11.39
CA ALA A 20 -21.04 14.71 -10.37
C ALA A 20 -20.09 13.65 -10.95
N SER A 21 -18.88 14.08 -11.30
CA SER A 21 -17.79 13.16 -11.64
C SER A 21 -17.53 12.30 -10.40
N ILE A 22 -18.05 11.06 -10.42
CA ILE A 22 -17.50 9.96 -9.65
C ILE A 22 -16.05 9.78 -10.07
N ALA A 23 -15.13 10.49 -9.40
CA ALA A 23 -13.74 10.08 -9.43
C ALA A 23 -13.73 8.65 -8.88
N ALA A 24 -13.48 7.67 -9.75
CA ALA A 24 -13.17 6.32 -9.32
C ALA A 24 -12.04 6.48 -8.31
N HIS A 25 -12.31 6.20 -7.03
CA HIS A 25 -11.26 6.12 -6.04
C HIS A 25 -10.27 5.12 -6.61
N ALA A 26 -9.06 5.57 -6.98
CA ALA A 26 -7.98 4.65 -7.26
C ALA A 26 -7.90 3.74 -6.02
N ASP A 27 -8.16 2.46 -6.23
CA ASP A 27 -8.23 1.47 -5.17
C ASP A 27 -6.93 1.53 -4.37
N ASP A 28 -7.02 2.00 -3.13
CA ASP A 28 -5.85 2.11 -2.27
C ASP A 28 -5.48 0.72 -1.75
N CYS A 29 -4.67 0.02 -2.54
CA CYS A 29 -4.32 -1.37 -2.29
C CYS A 29 -3.66 -1.60 -0.92
N PHE A 30 -3.09 -0.56 -0.29
CA PHE A 30 -2.59 -0.65 1.09
C PHE A 30 -3.74 -0.81 2.09
N GLU A 31 -4.82 -0.05 1.94
CA GLU A 31 -6.01 -0.18 2.80
C GLU A 31 -6.67 -1.54 2.58
N GLN A 32 -6.83 -1.96 1.32
CA GLN A 32 -7.49 -3.23 0.99
C GLN A 32 -6.70 -4.44 1.48
N ALA A 33 -5.39 -4.48 1.21
CA ALA A 33 -4.53 -5.56 1.66
C ALA A 33 -4.41 -5.60 3.18
N GLY A 34 -4.30 -4.42 3.81
CA GLY A 34 -4.27 -4.30 5.27
C GLY A 34 -5.55 -4.82 5.91
N ALA A 35 -6.71 -4.44 5.39
CA ALA A 35 -8.01 -4.95 5.84
C ALA A 35 -8.14 -6.46 5.62
N TYR A 36 -7.74 -6.97 4.45
CA TYR A 36 -7.85 -8.38 4.09
C TYR A 36 -6.98 -9.28 4.98
N GLN A 37 -5.74 -8.87 5.28
CA GLN A 37 -4.79 -9.67 6.06
C GLN A 37 -4.81 -9.35 7.57
N GLY A 38 -5.44 -8.24 7.97
CA GLY A 38 -5.36 -7.70 9.32
C GLY A 38 -3.96 -7.17 9.64
N VAL A 39 -3.35 -6.47 8.68
CA VAL A 39 -2.07 -5.76 8.82
C VAL A 39 -2.35 -4.26 8.80
N ASN A 40 -1.69 -3.46 9.64
CA ASN A 40 -1.87 -2.02 9.62
C ASN A 40 -1.41 -1.42 8.26
N PRO A 41 -2.30 -0.77 7.48
CA PRO A 41 -1.96 -0.18 6.18
C PRO A 41 -0.80 0.81 6.24
N LEU A 42 -0.71 1.61 7.31
CA LEU A 42 0.37 2.58 7.48
C LEU A 42 1.73 1.91 7.68
N VAL A 43 1.75 0.75 8.34
CA VAL A 43 2.97 -0.08 8.44
C VAL A 43 3.37 -0.62 7.07
N LEU A 44 2.43 -1.09 6.25
CA LEU A 44 2.72 -1.52 4.88
C LEU A 44 3.29 -0.37 4.03
N ARG A 45 2.74 0.84 4.15
CA ARG A 45 3.29 2.04 3.47
C ARG A 45 4.70 2.36 3.95
N ALA A 46 4.95 2.27 5.26
CA ALA A 46 6.29 2.51 5.83
C ALA A 46 7.31 1.46 5.34
N VAL A 47 6.89 0.20 5.19
CA VAL A 47 7.70 -0.86 4.57
C VAL A 47 7.97 -0.52 3.10
N ALA A 48 6.96 -0.20 2.29
CA ALA A 48 7.17 0.18 0.89
C ALA A 48 8.13 1.38 0.75
N TRP A 49 8.00 2.38 1.63
CA TRP A 49 8.92 3.51 1.68
C TRP A 49 10.34 3.12 2.08
N ARG A 50 10.49 2.19 3.02
CA ARG A 50 11.80 1.67 3.45
C ARG A 50 12.50 0.91 2.33
N GLU A 51 11.75 0.07 1.63
CA GLU A 51 12.25 -0.89 0.65
C GLU A 51 12.63 -0.23 -0.68
N SER A 52 11.77 0.66 -1.20
CA SER A 52 11.92 1.17 -2.57
C SER A 52 11.57 2.64 -2.74
N LYS A 53 11.16 3.34 -1.67
CA LYS A 53 10.50 4.65 -1.75
C LYS A 53 9.18 4.64 -2.53
N GLY A 54 8.54 3.46 -2.64
CA GLY A 54 7.30 3.28 -3.38
C GLY A 54 7.49 3.00 -4.88
N ASP A 55 8.72 2.72 -5.32
CA ASP A 55 9.00 2.39 -6.72
C ASP A 55 8.48 0.98 -7.06
N ALA A 56 7.37 0.92 -7.79
CA ALA A 56 6.76 -0.33 -8.25
C ALA A 56 7.63 -1.11 -9.25
N ALA A 57 8.58 -0.45 -9.92
CA ALA A 57 9.48 -1.06 -10.89
C ALA A 57 10.82 -1.50 -10.27
N ALA A 58 11.02 -1.32 -8.96
CA ALA A 58 12.27 -1.63 -8.29
C ALA A 58 12.61 -3.13 -8.39
N ILE A 59 13.84 -3.42 -8.84
CA ILE A 59 14.42 -4.76 -8.85
C ILE A 59 15.79 -4.68 -8.20
N ASN A 60 16.01 -5.45 -7.13
CA ASN A 60 17.32 -5.57 -6.49
C ASN A 60 17.84 -7.01 -6.62
N HIS A 61 19.15 -7.13 -6.85
CA HIS A 61 19.84 -8.42 -6.95
C HIS A 61 20.70 -8.63 -5.70
N ASN A 62 20.44 -9.73 -5.00
CA ASN A 62 21.16 -10.07 -3.76
C ASN A 62 22.40 -10.90 -4.05
N ALA A 63 23.38 -10.83 -3.14
CA ALA A 63 24.65 -11.55 -3.27
C ALA A 63 24.48 -13.08 -3.31
N ASN A 64 23.37 -13.61 -2.77
CA ASN A 64 23.06 -15.04 -2.81
C ASN A 64 22.33 -15.48 -4.11
N GLY A 65 22.18 -14.57 -5.08
CA GLY A 65 21.51 -14.83 -6.36
C GLY A 65 20.00 -14.68 -6.36
N SER A 66 19.38 -14.43 -5.20
CA SER A 66 17.95 -14.08 -5.14
C SER A 66 17.71 -12.64 -5.65
N ILE A 67 16.49 -12.37 -6.11
CA ILE A 67 16.05 -11.03 -6.51
C ILE A 67 14.88 -10.56 -5.66
N ASP A 68 14.78 -9.27 -5.42
CA ASP A 68 13.65 -8.61 -4.75
C ASP A 68 12.87 -7.79 -5.77
N ILE A 69 11.54 -7.93 -5.78
CA ILE A 69 10.68 -7.34 -6.81
C ILE A 69 9.67 -6.35 -6.21
N GLY A 70 9.57 -5.18 -6.86
CA GLY A 70 8.52 -4.19 -6.68
C GLY A 70 8.63 -3.40 -5.40
N GLN A 71 7.58 -2.62 -5.10
CA GLN A 71 7.69 -1.56 -4.09
C GLN A 71 7.90 -2.06 -2.65
N LEU A 72 7.50 -3.29 -2.31
CA LEU A 72 7.78 -3.94 -1.02
C LEU A 72 8.88 -5.00 -1.10
N GLN A 73 9.60 -5.07 -2.23
CA GLN A 73 10.81 -5.87 -2.39
C GLN A 73 10.59 -7.35 -2.02
N ILE A 74 9.63 -7.99 -2.69
CA ILE A 74 9.30 -9.40 -2.46
C ILE A 74 10.40 -10.28 -3.01
N ASN A 75 11.07 -11.00 -2.12
CA ASN A 75 12.20 -11.85 -2.49
C ASN A 75 11.76 -13.12 -3.23
N SER A 76 12.53 -13.48 -4.26
CA SER A 76 12.36 -14.68 -5.09
C SER A 76 12.36 -16.02 -4.35
N ILE A 77 12.85 -16.09 -3.10
CA ILE A 77 12.71 -17.29 -2.26
C ILE A 77 11.24 -17.71 -2.08
N HIS A 78 10.30 -16.76 -2.19
CA HIS A 78 8.88 -17.02 -2.04
C HIS A 78 8.20 -17.49 -3.33
N PHE A 79 8.89 -17.55 -4.48
CA PHE A 79 8.25 -17.89 -5.77
C PHE A 79 7.59 -19.26 -5.79
N SER A 80 8.17 -20.25 -5.10
CA SER A 80 7.57 -21.57 -4.96
C SER A 80 6.20 -21.50 -4.27
N ASP A 81 6.11 -20.72 -3.19
CA ASP A 81 4.88 -20.54 -2.43
C ASP A 81 3.86 -19.74 -3.23
N LEU A 82 4.28 -18.64 -3.86
CA LEU A 82 3.41 -17.82 -4.71
C LEU A 82 2.84 -18.62 -5.89
N LYS A 83 3.65 -19.46 -6.52
CA LYS A 83 3.18 -20.34 -7.61
C LYS A 83 2.10 -21.30 -7.12
N ARG A 84 2.23 -21.83 -5.89
CA ARG A 84 1.23 -22.71 -5.28
C ARG A 84 -0.08 -21.97 -4.98
N GLU A 85 -0.01 -20.69 -4.66
CA GLU A 85 -1.17 -19.80 -4.52
C GLU A 85 -1.69 -19.25 -5.88
N GLY A 86 -1.15 -19.72 -7.01
CA GLY A 86 -1.58 -19.28 -8.35
C GLY A 86 -1.07 -17.90 -8.76
N ILE A 87 -0.12 -17.31 -8.03
CA ILE A 87 0.47 -16.00 -8.29
C ILE A 87 1.79 -16.19 -9.07
N PRO A 88 1.83 -15.91 -10.38
CA PRO A 88 3.09 -15.99 -11.13
C PRO A 88 4.01 -14.83 -10.71
N HIS A 89 5.31 -15.09 -10.56
CA HIS A 89 6.30 -14.07 -10.15
C HIS A 89 6.25 -12.74 -10.92
N ARG A 90 5.91 -12.75 -12.22
CA ARG A 90 5.75 -11.54 -13.04
C ARG A 90 4.64 -10.61 -12.56
N ALA A 91 3.65 -11.14 -11.84
CA ALA A 91 2.57 -10.36 -11.26
C ALA A 91 3.06 -9.44 -10.13
N LEU A 92 4.24 -9.70 -9.55
CA LEU A 92 4.80 -8.85 -8.50
C LEU A 92 5.22 -7.45 -8.99
N MET A 93 5.26 -7.22 -10.31
CA MET A 93 5.44 -5.89 -10.90
C MET A 93 4.17 -5.06 -10.88
N ASP A 94 3.00 -5.68 -10.71
CA ASP A 94 1.78 -4.95 -10.42
C ASP A 94 1.86 -4.44 -8.97
N PRO A 95 1.74 -3.12 -8.75
CA PRO A 95 1.92 -2.53 -7.42
C PRO A 95 0.92 -3.05 -6.40
N CYS A 96 -0.31 -3.37 -6.81
CA CYS A 96 -1.35 -3.88 -5.93
C CYS A 96 -1.09 -5.35 -5.56
N VAL A 97 -0.77 -6.21 -6.53
CA VAL A 97 -0.36 -7.58 -6.24
C VAL A 97 0.83 -7.60 -5.30
N ASN A 98 1.83 -6.72 -5.51
CA ASN A 98 2.98 -6.59 -4.63
C ASN A 98 2.58 -6.28 -3.18
N VAL A 99 1.65 -5.33 -2.97
CA VAL A 99 1.11 -4.95 -1.66
C VAL A 99 0.35 -6.10 -0.99
N PHE A 100 -0.53 -6.79 -1.74
CA PHE A 100 -1.27 -7.93 -1.20
C PHE A 100 -0.36 -9.09 -0.81
N VAL A 101 0.65 -9.38 -1.61
CA VAL A 101 1.64 -10.42 -1.31
C VAL A 101 2.48 -10.04 -0.09
N ALA A 102 2.93 -8.79 0.00
CA ALA A 102 3.66 -8.30 1.17
C ALA A 102 2.81 -8.42 2.45
N ALA A 103 1.55 -8.03 2.40
CA ALA A 103 0.61 -8.14 3.51
C ALA A 103 0.39 -9.61 3.93
N TRP A 104 0.29 -10.53 2.96
CA TRP A 104 0.18 -11.96 3.22
C TRP A 104 1.44 -12.52 3.90
N LEU A 105 2.64 -12.18 3.41
CA LEU A 105 3.90 -12.58 4.05
C LEU A 105 4.04 -11.98 5.45
N MET A 106 3.67 -10.72 5.64
CA MET A 106 3.65 -10.06 6.95
C MET A 106 2.69 -10.77 7.91
N LYS A 107 1.50 -11.16 7.42
CA LYS A 107 0.52 -11.92 8.21
C LYS A 107 1.09 -13.25 8.70
N GLN A 108 1.86 -13.97 7.90
CA GLN A 108 2.53 -15.19 8.35
C GLN A 108 3.49 -14.91 9.52
N LYS A 109 4.23 -13.80 9.49
CA LYS A 109 5.09 -13.38 10.62
C LYS A 109 4.27 -13.00 11.84
N MET A 110 3.13 -12.35 11.66
CA MET A 110 2.21 -12.01 12.75
C MET A 110 1.56 -13.25 13.37
N VAL A 111 1.26 -14.28 12.59
CA VAL A 111 0.79 -15.58 13.12
C VAL A 111 1.87 -16.22 14.00
N LYS A 112 3.14 -16.13 13.59
CA LYS A 112 4.27 -16.70 14.33
C LYS A 112 4.65 -15.93 15.59
N TYR A 113 4.60 -14.60 15.54
CA TYR A 113 5.18 -13.72 16.59
C TYR A 113 4.15 -12.81 17.27
N GLY A 114 2.86 -12.97 16.96
CA GLY A 114 1.81 -12.05 17.37
C GLY A 114 1.87 -10.71 16.61
N ASN A 115 0.92 -9.83 16.92
CA ASN A 115 0.92 -8.45 16.41
C ASN A 115 1.99 -7.61 17.14
N THR A 116 3.25 -7.79 16.75
CA THR A 116 4.43 -7.23 17.43
C THR A 116 5.43 -6.65 16.45
N TRP A 117 6.31 -5.76 16.92
CA TRP A 117 7.44 -5.26 16.10
C TRP A 117 8.41 -6.35 15.68
N ARG A 118 8.47 -7.45 16.44
CA ARG A 118 9.20 -8.65 16.05
C ARG A 118 8.65 -9.22 14.74
N ALA A 119 7.32 -9.26 14.55
CA ALA A 119 6.72 -9.70 13.29
C ALA A 119 7.09 -8.78 12.13
N ILE A 120 7.02 -7.46 12.35
CA ILE A 120 7.39 -6.46 11.33
C ILE A 120 8.86 -6.58 10.92
N GLY A 121 9.76 -6.70 11.90
CA GLY A 121 11.17 -6.95 11.61
C GLY A 121 11.42 -8.28 10.88
N ALA A 122 10.63 -9.31 11.21
CA ALA A 122 10.80 -10.66 10.66
C ALA A 122 10.35 -10.79 9.20
N TYR A 123 9.62 -9.80 8.67
CA TYR A 123 9.39 -9.65 7.25
C TYR A 123 10.71 -9.52 6.48
N HIS A 124 11.64 -8.71 6.99
CA HIS A 124 12.94 -8.48 6.37
C HIS A 124 13.96 -9.58 6.70
N SER A 125 14.07 -9.98 7.97
CA SER A 125 15.02 -11.03 8.38
C SER A 125 14.63 -11.68 9.70
N GLU A 126 14.82 -12.99 9.81
CA GLU A 126 14.62 -13.73 11.07
C GLU A 126 15.81 -13.57 12.05
N SER A 127 16.98 -13.10 11.57
CA SER A 127 18.15 -12.86 12.42
C SER A 127 17.90 -11.71 13.40
N PRO A 128 18.00 -11.91 14.73
CA PRO A 128 17.58 -10.92 15.73
C PRO A 128 18.14 -9.51 15.51
N LYS A 129 19.45 -9.41 15.20
CA LYS A 129 20.09 -8.11 14.97
C LYS A 129 19.50 -7.36 13.78
N GLN A 130 19.30 -8.05 12.65
CA GLN A 130 18.75 -7.46 11.43
C GLN A 130 17.26 -7.15 11.58
N ARG A 131 16.51 -8.11 12.14
CA ARG A 131 15.09 -8.00 12.47
C ARG A 131 14.78 -6.76 13.29
N ASP A 132 15.47 -6.61 14.42
CA ASP A 132 15.18 -5.54 15.38
C ASP A 132 15.65 -4.18 14.85
N ALA A 133 16.74 -4.16 14.07
CA ALA A 133 17.18 -2.94 13.38
C ALA A 133 16.18 -2.50 12.31
N TYR A 134 15.64 -3.45 11.55
CA TYR A 134 14.61 -3.16 10.55
C TYR A 134 13.33 -2.63 11.19
N ALA A 135 12.83 -3.29 12.24
CA ALA A 135 11.65 -2.85 12.97
C ALA A 135 11.79 -1.40 13.50
N ARG A 136 12.94 -1.06 14.09
CA ARG A 136 13.24 0.32 14.51
C ARG A 136 13.22 1.31 13.35
N SER A 137 13.70 0.91 12.18
CA SER A 137 13.66 1.79 11.00
C SER A 137 12.24 2.08 10.53
N ILE A 138 11.33 1.10 10.62
CA ILE A 138 9.91 1.29 10.32
C ILE A 138 9.26 2.24 11.34
N GLN A 139 9.54 2.06 12.64
CA GLN A 139 9.07 2.99 13.67
C GLN A 139 9.57 4.43 13.41
N GLN A 140 10.83 4.60 13.02
CA GLN A 140 11.39 5.92 12.70
C GLN A 140 10.69 6.58 11.51
N ILE A 141 10.34 5.81 10.48
CA ILE A 141 9.56 6.29 9.33
C ILE A 141 8.18 6.76 9.78
N LEU A 142 7.47 5.96 10.57
CA LEU A 142 6.15 6.33 11.09
C LEU A 142 6.21 7.61 11.95
N VAL A 143 7.19 7.72 12.85
CA VAL A 143 7.40 8.93 13.65
C VAL A 143 7.69 10.14 12.77
N SER A 144 8.47 9.98 11.70
CA SER A 144 8.72 11.06 10.74
C SER A 144 7.46 11.51 9.98
N TRP A 145 6.42 10.67 9.95
CA TRP A 145 5.11 10.98 9.37
C TRP A 145 4.11 11.53 10.40
N GLY A 146 4.53 11.73 11.65
CA GLY A 146 3.70 12.30 12.72
C GLY A 146 3.04 11.27 13.63
N GLU A 147 3.31 9.97 13.44
CA GLU A 147 2.78 8.94 14.34
C GLU A 147 3.48 8.97 15.72
N PRO A 148 2.76 8.67 16.82
CA PRO A 148 3.37 8.48 18.12
C PRO A 148 4.42 7.37 18.06
N ARG A 149 5.52 7.54 18.81
CA ARG A 149 6.57 6.51 18.90
C ARG A 149 5.98 5.22 19.48
N PRO A 150 5.97 4.11 18.73
CA PRO A 150 5.45 2.83 19.24
C PRO A 150 6.41 2.22 20.26
N ALA A 151 5.88 1.49 21.25
CA ALA A 151 6.69 0.61 22.09
C ALA A 151 7.25 -0.54 21.25
N MET A 152 8.49 -0.98 21.53
CA MET A 152 9.13 -2.13 20.87
C MET A 152 8.56 -3.47 21.32
#